data_AF-A0A259DEF4-F1
#
_entry.id   AF-A0A259DEF4-F1
#
_cell.length_a   1.000
_cell.length_b   1.000
_cell.length_c   1.000
_cell.angle_alpha   90.00
_cell.angle_beta   90.00
_cell.angle_gamma   90.00
#
_symmetry.space_group_name_H-M   'P 1'
#
loop_
_entity.id
_entity.type
_entity.pdbx_description
1 polymer ?
#
loop_
_entity_poly.entity_id
_entity_poly.type
_entity_poly.pdbx_seq_one_letter_code
_entity_poly.pdbx_strand_id
1 'polypeptide(L)'
;MKIIHIFSGLLMLLASQAAFSSMTVSNFENKSKTQSVDTYVLGLASGLNAANNALASNESTPLFCFPPFLKLSIANYKEIITLGIKDVSTNKLERQSLDIDPILLKKLIELYPCGYN
;
A
#
# COMPACT_ATOMS: atom_id res chain seq x y z
N MET A 1 -18.33 -30.99 -31.79
CA MET A 1 -18.78 -30.00 -30.77
C MET A 1 -17.85 -29.91 -29.55
N LYS A 2 -16.51 -30.00 -29.70
CA LYS A 2 -15.56 -29.87 -28.56
C LYS A 2 -14.79 -28.55 -28.53
N ILE A 3 -14.72 -27.84 -29.66
CA ILE A 3 -13.94 -26.59 -29.83
C ILE A 3 -14.68 -25.37 -29.23
N ILE A 4 -16.01 -25.39 -29.19
CA ILE A 4 -16.84 -24.27 -28.69
C ILE A 4 -16.70 -24.09 -27.17
N HIS A 5 -16.48 -25.18 -26.42
CA HIS A 5 -16.29 -25.11 -24.96
C HIS A 5 -14.91 -24.58 -24.54
N ILE A 6 -13.89 -24.73 -25.40
CA ILE A 6 -12.52 -24.24 -25.13
C ILE A 6 -12.45 -22.72 -25.26
N PHE A 7 -13.17 -22.14 -26.23
CA PHE A 7 -13.20 -20.69 -26.42
C PHE A 7 -13.93 -19.95 -25.28
N SER A 8 -14.98 -20.54 -24.71
CA SER A 8 -15.74 -19.91 -23.61
C SER A 8 -14.96 -19.87 -22.28
N GLY A 9 -14.09 -20.86 -22.02
CA GLY A 9 -13.25 -20.86 -20.82
C GLY A 9 -12.09 -19.86 -20.90
N LEU A 10 -11.53 -19.65 -22.10
CA LEU A 10 -10.44 -18.71 -22.32
C LEU A 10 -10.88 -17.25 -22.17
N LEU A 11 -12.14 -16.92 -22.51
CA LEU A 11 -12.71 -15.59 -22.32
C LEU A 11 -12.93 -15.21 -20.84
N MET A 12 -13.23 -16.18 -19.97
CA MET A 12 -13.40 -15.91 -18.52
C MET A 12 -12.08 -15.61 -17.81
N LEU A 13 -10.95 -16.20 -18.26
CA LEU A 13 -9.62 -15.93 -17.71
C LEU A 13 -9.16 -14.49 -17.99
N LEU A 14 -9.54 -13.92 -19.14
CA LEU A 14 -9.20 -12.55 -19.54
C LEU A 14 -10.00 -11.47 -18.79
N ALA A 15 -11.15 -11.81 -18.21
CA ALA A 15 -12.00 -10.88 -17.46
C ALA A 15 -11.61 -10.70 -15.98
N SER A 16 -10.64 -11.49 -15.49
CA SER A 16 -10.16 -11.41 -14.10
C SER A 16 -9.13 -10.30 -13.85
N GLN A 17 -8.77 -9.54 -14.89
CA GLN A 17 -7.71 -8.55 -14.85
C GLN A 17 -8.28 -7.20 -14.41
N ALA A 18 -7.72 -6.65 -13.34
CA ALA A 18 -7.82 -5.27 -12.85
C ALA A 18 -9.01 -4.90 -11.93
N ALA A 19 -9.09 -5.54 -10.76
CA ALA A 19 -9.49 -4.78 -9.57
C ALA A 19 -8.28 -3.96 -9.08
N PHE A 20 -8.05 -2.79 -9.69
CA PHE A 20 -7.18 -1.78 -9.08
C PHE A 20 -7.92 -1.23 -7.85
N SER A 21 -7.81 -1.94 -6.74
CA SER A 21 -8.26 -1.46 -5.44
C SER A 21 -7.15 -0.56 -4.90
N SER A 22 -6.96 0.63 -5.47
CA SER A 22 -6.20 1.67 -4.79
C SER A 22 -7.14 2.47 -3.88
N MET A 23 -6.67 2.85 -2.70
CA MET A 23 -7.42 3.68 -1.76
C MET A 23 -6.95 5.12 -1.85
N THR A 24 -7.84 6.01 -2.29
CA THR A 24 -7.55 7.43 -2.31
C THR A 24 -7.55 8.04 -0.91
N VAL A 25 -6.88 9.18 -0.75
CA VAL A 25 -6.89 10.01 0.47
C VAL A 25 -8.31 10.34 0.89
N SER A 26 -9.19 10.74 -0.04
CA SER A 26 -10.59 11.04 0.27
C SER A 26 -11.31 9.84 0.90
N ASN A 27 -11.14 8.65 0.33
CA ASN A 27 -11.74 7.43 0.87
C ASN A 27 -11.16 7.06 2.24
N PHE A 28 -9.85 7.18 2.40
CA PHE A 28 -9.15 6.95 3.65
C PHE A 28 -9.65 7.88 4.76
N GLU A 29 -9.69 9.20 4.52
CA GLU A 29 -10.11 10.19 5.52
C GLU A 29 -11.59 10.01 5.91
N ASN A 30 -12.47 9.86 4.91
CA ASN A 30 -13.92 9.76 5.13
C ASN A 30 -14.35 8.46 5.80
N LYS A 31 -13.59 7.37 5.61
CA LYS A 31 -13.91 6.03 6.12
C LYS A 31 -12.86 5.50 7.09
N SER A 32 -12.03 6.37 7.67
CA SER A 32 -10.90 6.00 8.51
C SER A 32 -11.23 5.08 9.69
N LYS A 33 -12.50 5.02 10.13
CA LYS A 33 -12.96 4.15 11.23
C LYS A 33 -13.60 2.83 10.78
N THR A 34 -13.67 2.56 9.48
CA THR A 34 -14.29 1.34 8.97
C THR A 34 -13.29 0.19 8.93
N GLN A 35 -13.80 -1.03 9.12
CA GLN A 35 -13.02 -2.25 8.97
C GLN A 35 -12.44 -2.40 7.56
N SER A 36 -13.10 -1.85 6.53
CA SER A 36 -12.56 -1.88 5.17
C SER A 36 -11.26 -1.09 5.03
N VAL A 37 -11.15 0.07 5.68
CA VAL A 37 -9.90 0.84 5.72
C VAL A 37 -8.86 0.12 6.55
N ASP A 38 -9.27 -0.52 7.66
CA ASP A 38 -8.35 -1.32 8.45
C ASP A 38 -7.71 -2.46 7.65
N THR A 39 -8.55 -3.26 6.99
CA THR A 39 -8.09 -4.37 6.15
C THR A 39 -7.19 -3.87 5.03
N TYR A 40 -7.53 -2.75 4.39
CA TYR A 40 -6.71 -2.17 3.34
C TYR A 40 -5.32 -1.76 3.86
N VAL A 41 -5.28 -0.97 4.94
CA VAL A 41 -4.02 -0.46 5.50
C VAL A 41 -3.12 -1.61 5.98
N LEU A 42 -3.71 -2.64 6.60
CA LEU A 42 -2.96 -3.84 7.00
C LEU A 42 -2.42 -4.61 5.80
N GLY A 43 -3.22 -4.76 4.74
CA GLY A 43 -2.80 -5.42 3.50
C GLY A 43 -1.64 -4.67 2.83
N LEU A 44 -1.78 -3.35 2.70
CA LEU A 44 -0.75 -2.47 2.16
C LEU A 44 0.55 -2.56 2.99
N ALA A 45 0.47 -2.41 4.32
CA ALA A 45 1.63 -2.51 5.20
C ALA A 45 2.31 -3.88 5.11
N SER A 46 1.53 -4.96 5.05
CA SER A 46 2.05 -6.32 4.90
C SER A 46 2.74 -6.52 3.55
N GLY A 47 2.18 -5.98 2.47
CA GLY A 47 2.79 -6.02 1.14
C GLY A 47 4.10 -5.25 1.08
N LEU A 48 4.15 -4.04 1.65
CA LEU A 48 5.38 -3.26 1.76
C LEU A 48 6.45 -4.00 2.57
N ASN A 49 6.08 -4.61 3.71
CA ASN A 49 7.01 -5.41 4.51
C ASN A 49 7.49 -6.65 3.75
N ALA A 50 6.62 -7.33 2.99
CA ALA A 50 7.01 -8.48 2.19
C ALA A 50 8.01 -8.08 1.09
N ALA A 51 7.76 -6.98 0.38
CA ALA A 51 8.69 -6.42 -0.60
C ALA A 51 10.04 -6.04 0.04
N ASN A 52 10.00 -5.42 1.22
CA ASN A 52 11.17 -5.04 1.99
C ASN A 52 12.02 -6.27 2.40
N ASN A 53 11.37 -7.33 2.89
CA ASN A 53 12.00 -8.58 3.27
C ASN A 53 12.57 -9.34 2.06
N ALA A 54 11.89 -9.29 0.91
CA ALA A 54 12.40 -9.88 -0.32
C ALA A 54 13.70 -9.20 -0.78
N LEU A 55 13.78 -7.87 -0.69
CA LEU A 55 15.02 -7.13 -0.97
C LEU A 55 16.14 -7.52 0.00
N ALA A 56 15.85 -7.53 1.30
CA ALA A 56 16.82 -7.93 2.32
C ALA A 56 17.34 -9.36 2.11
N SER A 57 16.46 -10.29 1.73
CA SER A 57 16.81 -11.70 1.49
C SER A 57 17.65 -11.89 0.23
N ASN A 58 17.55 -10.96 -0.73
CA ASN A 58 18.36 -10.92 -1.94
C ASN A 58 19.60 -10.03 -1.79
N GLU A 59 20.04 -9.76 -0.56
CA GLU A 59 21.21 -8.92 -0.23
C GLU A 59 21.14 -7.50 -0.86
N SER A 60 19.93 -7.04 -1.19
CA SER A 60 19.67 -5.73 -1.74
C SER A 60 19.26 -4.77 -0.62
N THR A 61 19.52 -3.48 -0.81
CA THR A 61 19.07 -2.45 0.14
C THR A 61 17.55 -2.50 0.29
N PRO A 62 17.01 -2.69 1.51
CA PRO A 62 15.58 -2.63 1.74
C PRO A 62 15.01 -1.24 1.41
N LEU A 63 13.71 -1.15 1.17
CA LEU A 63 13.00 0.13 1.01
C LEU A 63 13.10 0.99 2.28
N PHE A 64 12.93 0.38 3.45
CA PHE A 64 12.99 1.03 4.76
C PHE A 64 13.54 0.07 5.83
N CYS A 65 14.10 0.60 6.91
CA CYS A 65 14.79 -0.16 7.95
C CYS A 65 14.26 0.18 9.35
N PHE A 66 13.36 -0.66 9.86
CA PHE A 66 12.83 -0.46 11.21
C PHE A 66 13.92 -0.64 12.29
N PRO A 67 13.91 0.20 13.33
CA PRO A 67 14.69 -0.04 14.54
C PRO A 67 14.39 -1.42 15.13
N PRO A 68 15.37 -2.05 15.82
CA PRO A 68 15.14 -3.29 16.54
C PRO A 68 13.91 -3.20 17.45
N PHE A 69 13.10 -4.26 17.46
CA PHE A 69 11.89 -4.40 18.29
C PHE A 69 10.72 -3.46 17.97
N LEU A 70 10.85 -2.53 17.01
CA LEU A 70 9.72 -1.72 16.58
C LEU A 70 8.67 -2.62 15.91
N LYS A 71 7.44 -2.58 16.43
CA LYS A 71 6.28 -3.22 15.84
C LYS A 71 5.17 -2.20 15.69
N LEU A 72 4.91 -1.79 14.44
CA LEU A 72 3.86 -0.83 14.13
C LEU A 72 2.50 -1.52 14.19
N SER A 73 1.57 -0.92 14.94
CA SER A 73 0.17 -1.29 14.90
C SER A 73 -0.53 -0.64 13.71
N ILE A 74 -1.76 -1.08 13.43
CA ILE A 74 -2.62 -0.45 12.43
C ILE A 74 -2.85 1.05 12.68
N ALA A 75 -2.97 1.44 13.96
CA ALA A 75 -3.13 2.84 14.35
C ALA A 75 -1.88 3.65 13.97
N ASN A 76 -0.68 3.08 14.16
CA ASN A 76 0.56 3.73 13.75
C ASN A 76 0.63 3.91 12.24
N TYR A 77 0.26 2.89 11.45
CA TYR A 77 0.24 3.03 9.99
C TYR A 77 -0.73 4.11 9.50
N LYS A 78 -1.93 4.20 10.09
CA LYS A 78 -2.88 5.28 9.77
C LYS A 78 -2.35 6.66 10.13
N GLU A 79 -1.66 6.77 11.25
CA GLU A 79 -1.01 8.01 11.67
C GLU A 79 0.10 8.41 10.69
N ILE A 80 0.95 7.47 10.28
CA ILE A 80 2.00 7.68 9.27
C ILE A 80 1.39 8.15 7.94
N ILE A 81 0.31 7.52 7.48
CA ILE A 81 -0.43 7.97 6.27
C ILE A 81 -0.94 9.41 6.47
N THR A 82 -1.52 9.71 7.62
CA THR A 82 -2.04 11.05 7.94
C THR A 82 -0.93 12.11 7.94
N LEU A 83 0.25 11.78 8.48
CA LEU A 83 1.43 12.63 8.39
C LEU A 83 1.88 12.83 6.93
N GLY A 84 1.90 11.76 6.15
CA GLY A 84 2.20 11.81 4.72
C GLY A 84 1.26 12.71 3.93
N ILE A 85 -0.05 12.63 4.19
CA ILE A 85 -1.07 13.49 3.57
C ILE A 85 -0.80 14.97 3.88
N LYS A 86 -0.40 15.30 5.12
CA LYS A 86 -0.12 16.70 5.52
C LYS A 86 1.08 17.29 4.79
N ASP A 87 2.05 16.46 4.40
CA ASP A 87 3.27 16.91 3.74
C ASP A 87 3.14 17.02 2.21
N VAL A 88 1.98 16.64 1.67
CA VAL A 88 1.66 16.85 0.25
C VAL A 88 1.36 18.33 0.00
N SER A 89 2.27 19.03 -0.66
CA SER A 89 2.14 20.42 -1.08
C SER A 89 1.33 20.57 -2.37
N THR A 90 0.07 20.16 -2.36
CA THR A 90 -0.87 20.36 -3.47
C THR A 90 -2.17 20.98 -2.97
N ASN A 91 -3.05 21.40 -3.90
CA ASN A 91 -4.36 21.86 -3.48
C ASN A 91 -5.20 20.70 -2.91
N LYS A 92 -6.26 21.03 -2.15
CA LYS A 92 -7.07 20.04 -1.45
C LYS A 92 -7.68 18.98 -2.39
N LEU A 93 -8.15 19.37 -3.57
CA LEU A 93 -8.82 18.46 -4.51
C LEU A 93 -7.83 17.47 -5.11
N GLU A 94 -6.66 17.95 -5.54
CA GLU A 94 -5.58 17.10 -6.03
C GLU A 94 -5.13 16.13 -4.95
N ARG A 95 -4.87 16.62 -3.73
CA ARG A 95 -4.49 15.78 -2.59
C ARG A 95 -5.50 14.67 -2.32
N GLN A 96 -6.80 14.97 -2.40
CA GLN A 96 -7.87 14.01 -2.16
C GLN A 96 -7.95 12.89 -3.20
N SER A 97 -7.45 13.12 -4.41
CA SER A 97 -7.38 12.12 -5.48
C SER A 97 -6.15 11.22 -5.42
N LEU A 98 -5.14 11.55 -4.60
CA LEU A 98 -3.94 10.73 -4.48
C LEU A 98 -4.24 9.40 -3.79
N ASP A 99 -3.49 8.36 -4.17
CA ASP A 99 -3.51 7.06 -3.49
C ASP A 99 -2.67 7.10 -2.20
N ILE A 100 -3.13 6.40 -1.16
CA ILE A 100 -2.40 6.33 0.12
C ILE A 100 -1.17 5.42 0.06
N ASP A 101 -1.08 4.54 -0.93
CA ASP A 101 -0.01 3.56 -1.13
C ASP A 101 1.38 4.21 -1.25
N PRO A 102 1.62 5.12 -2.22
CA PRO A 102 2.91 5.82 -2.33
C PRO A 102 3.15 6.77 -1.15
N ILE A 103 2.08 7.30 -0.54
CA ILE A 103 2.19 8.18 0.64
C ILE A 103 2.75 7.41 1.83
N LEU A 104 2.20 6.22 2.12
CA LEU A 104 2.69 5.38 3.20
C LEU A 104 4.13 4.95 2.94
N LEU A 105 4.44 4.45 1.74
CA LEU A 105 5.79 4.01 1.40
C LEU A 105 6.80 5.15 1.58
N LYS A 106 6.53 6.33 1.00
CA LYS A 106 7.42 7.49 1.13
C LYS A 106 7.66 7.85 2.59
N LYS A 107 6.61 7.85 3.43
CA LYS A 107 6.76 8.14 4.84
C LYS A 107 7.52 7.08 5.64
N LEU A 108 7.37 5.81 5.31
CA LEU A 108 8.18 4.76 5.93
C LEU A 108 9.67 4.93 5.58
N ILE A 109 9.99 5.30 4.33
CA ILE A 109 11.37 5.57 3.90
C ILE A 109 11.95 6.77 4.68
N GLU A 110 11.18 7.85 4.82
CA GLU A 110 11.63 9.06 5.52
C GLU A 110 11.80 8.86 7.04
N LEU A 111 10.89 8.11 7.68
CA LEU A 111 10.92 7.86 9.12
C LEU A 111 11.94 6.78 9.50
N TYR A 112 12.17 5.82 8.60
CA TYR A 112 13.01 4.66 8.85
C TYR A 112 14.00 4.43 7.69
N PRO A 113 14.88 5.39 7.41
CA PRO A 113 15.87 5.28 6.35
C PRO A 113 16.88 4.15 6.65
N CYS A 114 17.24 3.40 5.62
CA CYS A 114 18.32 2.43 5.70
C CYS A 114 19.69 3.14 5.61
N GLY A 115 20.63 2.78 6.49
CA GLY A 115 22.02 3.28 6.43
C GLY A 115 22.47 4.26 7.50
N TYR A 116 21.77 4.37 8.64
CA TYR A 116 22.36 4.97 9.84
C TYR A 116 23.15 3.91 10.60
N ASN A 117 24.45 3.81 10.29
CA ASN A 117 25.49 3.31 11.18
C ASN A 117 26.21 4.51 11.81
#